data_AF-A0A358JUN7-F1
#
_entry.id   AF-A0A358JUN7-F1
#
_cell.length_a   1.000
_cell.length_b   1.000
_cell.length_c   1.000
_cell.angle_alpha   90.00
_cell.angle_beta   90.00
_cell.angle_gamma   90.00
#
_symmetry.space_group_name_H-M   'P 1'
#
loop_
_entity.id
_entity.type
_entity.pdbx_description
1 polymer ?
#
loop_
_entity_poly.entity_id
_entity_poly.type
_entity_poly.pdbx_seq_one_letter_code
_entity_poly.pdbx_strand_id
1 'polypeptide(L)' 'MKQIITIHYIGGSTMEVNKTEAVNELLELIGGRFETNQFVKLPNRSGGEVYINLSLITSIEVRSI' A
#
# COMPACT_ATOMS: atom_id res chain seq x y z
N MET A 1 9.87 -11.49 11.29
CA MET A 1 9.01 -10.53 12.02
C MET A 1 7.86 -10.16 11.12
N LYS A 2 6.63 -10.11 11.63
CA LYS A 2 5.49 -9.69 10.80
C LYS A 2 5.46 -8.17 10.81
N GLN A 3 5.00 -7.58 9.73
CA GLN A 3 4.82 -6.14 9.68
C GLN A 3 3.53 -5.84 8.93
N ILE A 4 2.85 -4.78 9.34
CA ILE A 4 1.58 -4.33 8.76
C ILE A 4 1.84 -2.98 8.11
N ILE A 5 1.36 -2.81 6.89
CA ILE A 5 1.28 -1.50 6.26
C ILE A 5 -0.15 -0.99 6.41
N THR A 6 -0.31 0.25 6.86
CA THR A 6 -1.57 0.98 6.79
C THR A 6 -1.45 2.04 5.71
N ILE A 7 -2.33 1.97 4.71
CA ILE A 7 -2.43 2.95 3.63
C ILE A 7 -3.55 3.92 4.00
N HIS A 8 -3.26 5.21 3.99
CA HIS A 8 -4.23 6.27 4.23
C HIS A 8 -4.63 6.90 2.90
N TYR A 9 -5.93 7.06 2.66
CA TYR A 9 -6.45 7.62 1.42
C TYR A 9 -6.95 9.06 1.58
N ILE A 10 -6.99 9.78 0.46
CA ILE A 10 -7.73 11.03 0.32
C ILE A 10 -9.20 10.71 0.61
N GLY A 11 -9.78 11.42 1.58
CA GLY A 11 -11.14 11.15 2.08
C GLY A 11 -11.19 10.42 3.44
N GLY A 12 -10.04 10.03 4.01
CA GLY A 12 -9.93 9.60 5.40
C GLY A 12 -10.16 8.11 5.66
N SER A 13 -10.36 7.29 4.62
CA SER A 13 -10.37 5.84 4.75
C SER A 13 -8.95 5.28 4.88
N THR A 14 -8.83 4.08 5.44
CA THR A 14 -7.56 3.37 5.59
C THR A 14 -7.67 1.91 5.16
N MET A 15 -6.54 1.30 4.78
CA MET A 15 -6.45 -0.11 4.42
C MET A 15 -5.20 -0.75 5.01
N GLU A 16 -5.33 -1.94 5.60
CA GLU A 16 -4.22 -2.74 6.10
C GLU A 16 -3.82 -3.83 5.09
N VAL A 17 -2.53 -3.90 4.78
CA VAL A 17 -1.94 -4.96 3.94
C VAL A 17 -0.75 -5.61 4.64
N ASN A 18 -0.50 -6.89 4.33
CA ASN A 18 0.61 -7.64 4.93
C ASN A 18 1.93 -7.29 4.23
N LYS A 19 2.96 -6.94 5.01
CA LYS A 19 4.25 -6.46 4.51
C LYS A 19 5.14 -7.53 3.86
N THR A 20 4.87 -8.82 4.07
CA THR A 20 5.82 -9.88 3.72
C THR A 20 6.17 -9.92 2.22
N GLU A 21 5.24 -9.58 1.33
CA GLU A 21 5.48 -9.55 -0.12
C GLU A 21 5.33 -8.14 -0.73
N ALA A 22 4.49 -7.29 -0.15
CA ALA A 22 3.94 -6.10 -0.80
C ALA A 22 4.78 -4.81 -0.75
N VAL A 23 5.77 -4.73 0.16
CA VAL A 23 6.44 -3.44 0.47
C VAL A 23 7.45 -3.00 -0.56
N ASN A 24 8.29 -3.90 -1.05
CA ASN A 24 9.38 -3.48 -1.93
C ASN A 24 8.81 -2.95 -3.25
N GLU A 25 7.79 -3.62 -3.78
CA GLU A 25 7.04 -3.14 -4.95
C GLU A 25 6.37 -1.79 -4.68
N LEU A 26 5.69 -1.64 -3.54
CA LEU A 26 5.01 -0.38 -3.21
C LEU A 26 5.99 0.79 -2.99
N LEU A 27 7.12 0.56 -2.32
CA LEU A 27 8.13 1.59 -2.07
C LEU A 27 8.89 1.98 -3.33
N GLU A 28 9.21 1.03 -4.21
CA GLU A 28 9.83 1.31 -5.51
C GLU A 28 8.89 2.14 -6.41
N LEU A 29 7.60 1.82 -6.41
CA LEU A 29 6.59 2.55 -7.18
C LEU A 29 6.35 3.97 -6.65
N ILE A 30 6.50 4.22 -5.35
CA ILE A 30 6.38 5.55 -4.74
C ILE A 30 7.65 6.38 -4.91
N GLY A 31 8.83 5.73 -4.95
CA GLY A 31 10.10 6.39 -5.22
C GLY A 31 10.28 6.79 -6.70
N GLY A 32 9.55 6.15 -7.61
CA GLY A 32 9.48 6.51 -9.02
C GLY A 32 8.69 7.80 -9.26
N ARG A 33 9.07 8.60 -10.27
CA ARG A 33 8.28 9.75 -10.70
C ARG A 33 6.88 9.26 -11.08
N PHE A 34 5.85 9.75 -10.38
CA PHE A 34 4.44 9.41 -10.59
C PHE A 34 3.98 9.87 -11.98
N GLU A 35 4.19 9.05 -12.99
CA GLU A 35 3.62 9.24 -14.32
C GLU A 35 2.39 8.34 -14.46
N THR A 36 1.21 8.98 -14.43
CA THR A 36 -0.16 8.46 -14.72
C THR A 36 -0.81 7.52 -13.68
N ASN A 37 -2.14 7.31 -13.79
CA ASN A 37 -3.01 6.55 -12.88
C ASN A 37 -2.50 5.11 -12.62
N GLN A 38 -1.68 4.92 -11.59
CA GLN A 38 -1.13 3.60 -11.25
C GLN A 38 -2.00 2.92 -10.19
N PHE A 39 -2.59 1.78 -10.58
CA PHE A 39 -3.16 0.82 -9.65
C PHE A 39 -2.11 -0.23 -9.31
N VAL A 40 -1.86 -0.45 -8.02
CA VAL A 40 -0.96 -1.49 -7.51
C VAL A 40 -1.79 -2.59 -6.90
N LYS A 41 -1.48 -3.83 -7.27
CA LYS A 41 -2.19 -5.01 -6.78
C LYS A 41 -1.41 -5.60 -5.61
N LEU A 42 -1.99 -5.59 -4.41
CA LEU A 42 -1.34 -6.12 -3.20
C LEU A 42 -2.24 -7.18 -2.51
N PRO A 43 -1.65 -8.14 -1.79
CA PRO A 43 -2.39 -9.01 -0.90
C PRO A 43 -2.85 -8.25 0.35
N ASN A 44 -4.15 -8.31 0.66
CA ASN A 44 -4.71 -7.78 1.90
C ASN A 44 -4.48 -8.73 3.08
N ARG A 45 -4.80 -8.26 4.28
CA ARG A 45 -4.64 -9.04 5.52
C ARG A 45 -5.44 -10.35 5.55
N SER A 46 -6.53 -10.43 4.80
CA SER A 46 -7.41 -11.60 4.71
C SER A 46 -7.00 -12.62 3.63
N GLY A 47 -5.88 -12.39 2.93
CA GLY A 47 -5.40 -13.26 1.85
C GLY A 47 -6.08 -13.03 0.50
N GLY A 48 -6.92 -11.99 0.38
CA GLY A 48 -7.50 -11.53 -0.89
C GLY A 48 -6.62 -10.50 -1.58
N GLU A 49 -6.91 -10.20 -2.83
CA GLU A 49 -6.17 -9.20 -3.62
C GLU A 49 -6.89 -7.84 -3.58
N VAL A 50 -6.15 -6.76 -3.41
CA VAL A 50 -6.66 -5.38 -3.44
C VAL A 50 -5.93 -4.56 -4.48
N TYR A 51 -6.65 -3.67 -5.15
CA TYR A 51 -6.09 -2.71 -6.09
C TYR A 51 -6.05 -1.33 -5.42
N ILE A 52 -4.86 -0.74 -5.39
CA ILE A 52 -4.58 0.51 -4.70
C ILE A 52 -4.23 1.55 -5.76
N ASN A 53 -5.06 2.58 -5.91
CA ASN A 53 -4.71 3.73 -6.74
C ASN A 53 -3.74 4.62 -5.95
N LEU A 54 -2.49 4.72 -6.40
CA LEU A 54 -1.46 5.51 -5.71
C LEU A 54 -1.79 7.01 -5.66
N SER A 55 -2.56 7.50 -6.65
CA SER A 55 -3.00 8.91 -6.72
C SER A 55 -3.99 9.28 -5.61
N LEU A 56 -4.56 8.29 -4.93
CA LEU A 56 -5.49 8.48 -3.83
C LEU A 56 -4.84 8.30 -2.47
N ILE A 57 -3.53 8.02 -2.40
CA ILE A 57 -2.82 7.82 -1.13
C ILE A 57 -2.37 9.17 -0.58
N THR A 58 -2.62 9.42 0.70
CA THR A 58 -2.08 10.57 1.44
C THR A 58 -0.81 10.22 2.19
N SER A 59 -0.78 9.05 2.84
CA SER A 59 0.38 8.58 3.58
C SER A 59 0.38 7.06 3.75
N ILE A 60 1.53 6.52 4.11
CA ILE A 60 1.73 5.11 4.41
C ILE A 60 2.40 4.98 5.77
N GLU A 61 1.81 4.19 6.64
CA GLU A 61 2.35 3.83 7.95
C GLU A 61 2.82 2.38 7.94
N VAL A 62 3.96 2.10 8.58
CA VAL A 62 4.54 0.76 8.65
C VAL A 62 4.80 0.40 10.10
N ARG A 63 4.12 -0.64 10.59
CA ARG A 63 4.24 -1.14 11.98
C ARG A 63 4.86 -2.53 12.01
N SER A 64 5.79 -2.76 12.93
CA SER A 64 6.33 -4.11 13.21
C SER A 64 5.52 -4.77 14.32
N ILE A 65 5.22 -6.07 14.15
CA ILE A 65 4.49 -6.92 15.11
C ILE A 65 5.19 -8.27 15.31
#